data_AF-A0AAE1SD79-F1
#
_entry.id   AF-A0AAE1SD79-F1
#
_cell.length_a   1.000
_cell.length_b   1.000
_cell.length_c   1.000
_cell.angle_alpha   90.00
_cell.angle_beta   90.00
_cell.angle_gamma   90.00
#
_symmetry.space_group_name_H-M   'P 1'
#
loop_
_entity.id
_entity.type
_entity.pdbx_description
1 polymer ?
#
loop_
_entity_poly.entity_id
_entity_poly.type
_entity_poly.pdbx_seq_one_letter_code
_entity_poly.pdbx_strand_id
1 'polypeptide(L)'
;MATSPPFLACAEKKHWWISNKKIVEKYIRDAKILIATQEPNEIASALSLVEAALAISPRFEVALELKARSLLYLRCFKDVAYMLQDYIPSLKMPNDDTSSTSSSGSFDSSKEQIRLISYGDEPNFKCFSVSELKKKVMASLYKNCNKGQWRYLVLGQACCHLGLMEDAMVLLQTGKRLATDAFRRESICWSDDSFSFAKFPVSGKHCCTTLPITESETISQLLSHIKLLLRRKTAAIAALDAGLYSEAIRHFSKIVDGRRGAPQGFMAECYMRRASAYHSSCRIAEAIADCNRTLALDPSCINALRTRAALFETIRCLPDSLHDLEHLKLLYNSILRDRKSPGPIWKHQNVEYREIPGRLCSLATKIQELKKRLANGETGNVDYYALIGLKWGCSRSELERAHLLLTLRHKPDKSTSFVERCEFADEQDVDSVKDRARMSALLLYRMIQRGYGSLMATIKDEEAAEKQRKKAAAALQLMQQQVQLNQEQLQPSRTESFITVSMQQVQQIQELKQSRAEILDSDMCNTNVTNATVFKGAFCRELAIVGNLLSQAGFNQPIPVKYEALSC
;
A
#
# COMPACT_ATOMS: atom_id res chain seq x y z
N MET A 1 -68.98 -50.21 -4.99
CA MET A 1 -67.84 -50.04 -5.92
C MET A 1 -66.85 -49.08 -5.30
N ALA A 2 -65.58 -49.46 -5.17
CA ALA A 2 -64.50 -48.55 -4.77
C ALA A 2 -63.30 -48.82 -5.68
N THR A 3 -62.91 -47.83 -6.47
CA THR A 3 -61.81 -47.92 -7.44
C THR A 3 -60.66 -47.01 -6.99
N SER A 4 -59.55 -47.62 -6.62
CA SER A 4 -58.30 -46.94 -6.26
C SER A 4 -57.60 -46.34 -7.49
N PRO A 5 -56.97 -45.14 -7.39
CA PRO A 5 -56.21 -44.56 -8.49
C PRO A 5 -54.87 -45.28 -8.72
N PRO A 6 -54.33 -45.30 -9.95
CA PRO A 6 -53.20 -46.15 -10.32
C PRO A 6 -51.81 -45.58 -9.99
N PHE A 7 -50.90 -46.47 -9.55
CA PHE A 7 -49.47 -46.21 -9.39
C PHE A 7 -48.74 -46.08 -10.75
N LEU A 8 -48.74 -44.89 -11.37
CA LEU A 8 -47.99 -44.65 -12.62
C LEU A 8 -46.92 -43.53 -12.57
N ALA A 9 -46.98 -42.60 -11.61
CA ALA A 9 -46.13 -41.41 -11.55
C ALA A 9 -44.62 -41.64 -11.20
N CYS A 10 -44.14 -42.90 -11.14
CA CYS A 10 -42.76 -43.22 -10.76
C CYS A 10 -41.85 -43.56 -11.96
N ALA A 11 -42.38 -44.12 -13.04
CA ALA A 11 -41.57 -44.56 -14.18
C ALA A 11 -41.09 -43.39 -15.07
N GLU A 12 -41.99 -42.48 -15.42
CA GLU A 12 -41.71 -41.31 -16.26
C GLU A 12 -40.64 -40.41 -15.62
N LYS A 13 -40.75 -40.17 -14.30
CA LYS A 13 -39.75 -39.42 -13.53
C LYS A 13 -38.37 -40.05 -13.70
N LYS A 14 -38.22 -41.37 -13.53
CA LYS A 14 -36.92 -42.06 -13.71
C LYS A 14 -36.35 -41.85 -15.11
N HIS A 15 -37.17 -41.94 -16.16
CA HIS A 15 -36.73 -41.73 -17.54
C HIS A 15 -36.28 -40.27 -17.79
N TRP A 16 -37.04 -39.29 -17.26
CA TRP A 16 -36.72 -37.87 -17.32
C TRP A 16 -35.38 -37.54 -16.60
N TRP A 17 -35.17 -38.05 -15.38
CA TRP A 17 -33.91 -37.89 -14.65
C TRP A 17 -32.72 -38.49 -15.39
N ILE A 18 -32.88 -39.66 -16.02
CA ILE A 18 -31.81 -40.33 -16.80
C ILE A 18 -31.49 -39.55 -18.08
N SER A 19 -32.50 -39.03 -18.77
CA SER A 19 -32.32 -38.21 -19.98
C SER A 19 -31.57 -36.91 -19.66
N ASN A 20 -32.04 -36.16 -18.64
CA ASN A 20 -31.41 -34.92 -18.19
C ASN A 20 -29.97 -35.14 -17.72
N LYS A 21 -29.69 -36.25 -17.03
CA LYS A 21 -28.33 -36.62 -16.64
C LYS A 21 -27.43 -36.84 -17.86
N LYS A 22 -27.89 -37.56 -18.89
CA LYS A 22 -27.13 -37.77 -20.14
C LYS A 22 -26.87 -36.45 -20.89
N ILE A 23 -27.82 -35.52 -20.87
CA ILE A 23 -27.70 -34.18 -21.47
C ILE A 23 -26.62 -33.37 -20.73
N VAL A 24 -26.67 -33.32 -19.39
CA VAL A 24 -25.64 -32.68 -18.55
C VAL A 24 -24.26 -33.32 -18.77
N GLU A 25 -24.17 -34.64 -18.82
CA GLU A 25 -22.92 -35.37 -19.12
C GLU A 25 -22.42 -35.17 -20.55
N LYS A 26 -23.28 -34.77 -21.50
CA LYS A 26 -22.86 -34.33 -22.84
C LYS A 26 -22.25 -32.92 -22.78
N TYR A 27 -23.01 -31.93 -22.29
CA TYR A 27 -22.54 -30.54 -22.20
C TYR A 27 -21.21 -30.41 -21.44
N ILE A 28 -21.02 -31.22 -20.40
CA ILE A 28 -19.78 -31.21 -19.59
C ILE A 28 -18.60 -31.90 -20.28
N ARG A 29 -18.83 -32.83 -21.23
CA ARG A 29 -17.76 -33.35 -22.09
C ARG A 29 -17.40 -32.33 -23.16
N ASP A 30 -18.40 -31.76 -23.82
CA ASP A 30 -18.22 -30.76 -24.88
C ASP A 30 -17.48 -29.52 -24.33
N ALA A 31 -17.87 -29.02 -23.14
CA ALA A 31 -17.18 -27.94 -22.44
C ALA A 31 -15.74 -28.27 -22.04
N LYS A 32 -15.43 -29.52 -21.65
CA LYS A 32 -14.05 -29.93 -21.33
C LYS A 32 -13.13 -29.94 -22.56
N ILE A 33 -13.67 -30.26 -23.73
CA ILE A 33 -12.93 -30.21 -25.00
C ILE A 33 -12.57 -28.76 -25.32
N LEU A 34 -13.55 -27.85 -25.24
CA LEU A 34 -13.38 -26.40 -25.46
C LEU A 34 -12.52 -25.69 -24.40
N ILE A 35 -12.33 -26.27 -23.22
CA ILE A 35 -11.38 -25.75 -22.21
C ILE A 35 -9.95 -26.25 -22.48
N ALA A 36 -9.79 -27.41 -23.11
CA ALA A 36 -8.49 -28.01 -23.39
C ALA A 36 -7.69 -27.26 -24.48
N THR A 37 -8.36 -26.49 -25.33
CA THR A 37 -7.76 -25.66 -26.40
C THR A 37 -7.16 -24.35 -25.88
N GLN A 38 -7.52 -23.92 -24.67
CA GLN A 38 -7.04 -22.70 -24.01
C GLN A 38 -7.37 -21.37 -24.73
N GLU A 39 -8.23 -21.38 -25.75
CA GLU A 39 -8.66 -20.14 -26.40
C GLU A 39 -9.74 -19.40 -25.59
N PRO A 40 -9.67 -18.06 -25.44
CA PRO A 40 -10.64 -17.32 -24.62
C PRO A 40 -12.05 -17.38 -25.18
N ASN A 41 -12.20 -17.40 -26.51
CA ASN A 41 -13.50 -17.51 -27.19
C ASN A 41 -14.15 -18.89 -26.93
N GLU A 42 -13.37 -19.96 -27.07
CA GLU A 42 -13.85 -21.33 -26.82
C GLU A 42 -14.16 -21.56 -25.34
N ILE A 43 -13.40 -20.97 -24.42
CA ILE A 43 -13.68 -21.00 -22.98
C ILE A 43 -14.96 -20.23 -22.63
N ALA A 44 -15.26 -19.13 -23.33
CA ALA A 44 -16.56 -18.45 -23.19
C ALA A 44 -17.72 -19.31 -23.73
N SER A 45 -17.54 -20.00 -24.86
CA SER A 45 -18.51 -20.99 -25.35
C SER A 45 -18.68 -22.15 -24.37
N ALA A 46 -17.60 -22.67 -23.78
CA ALA A 46 -17.63 -23.71 -22.74
C ALA A 46 -18.42 -23.24 -21.51
N LEU A 47 -18.28 -21.97 -21.11
CA LEU A 47 -19.01 -21.37 -20.01
C LEU A 47 -20.53 -21.42 -20.25
N SER A 48 -21.00 -21.08 -21.45
CA SER A 48 -22.44 -21.16 -21.77
C SER A 48 -22.99 -22.61 -21.74
N LEU A 49 -22.20 -23.60 -22.18
CA LEU A 49 -22.55 -25.02 -22.05
C LEU A 49 -22.59 -25.49 -20.59
N VAL A 50 -21.65 -25.01 -19.75
CA VAL A 50 -21.62 -25.29 -18.32
C VAL A 50 -22.81 -24.64 -17.60
N GLU A 51 -23.22 -23.44 -18.00
CA GLU A 51 -24.42 -22.77 -17.46
C GLU A 51 -25.71 -23.48 -17.87
N ALA A 52 -25.83 -23.93 -19.11
CA ALA A 52 -26.94 -24.78 -19.54
C ALA A 52 -27.01 -26.10 -18.74
N ALA A 53 -25.85 -26.69 -18.42
CA ALA A 53 -25.77 -27.87 -17.56
C ALA A 53 -26.17 -27.57 -16.09
N LEU A 54 -25.76 -26.42 -15.54
CA LEU A 54 -26.12 -25.99 -14.19
C LEU A 54 -27.59 -25.60 -14.06
N ALA A 55 -28.22 -25.04 -15.10
CA ALA A 55 -29.66 -24.77 -15.12
C ALA A 55 -30.49 -26.05 -14.96
N ILE A 56 -30.02 -27.18 -15.52
CA ILE A 56 -30.64 -28.50 -15.35
C ILE A 56 -30.29 -29.14 -14.00
N SER A 57 -29.05 -28.96 -13.52
CA SER A 57 -28.57 -29.57 -12.27
C SER A 57 -27.68 -28.62 -11.44
N PRO A 58 -28.27 -27.72 -10.61
CA PRO A 58 -27.54 -26.66 -9.92
C PRO A 58 -26.46 -27.13 -8.92
N ARG A 59 -26.58 -28.36 -8.40
CA ARG A 59 -25.65 -28.96 -7.42
C ARG A 59 -24.59 -29.87 -8.07
N PHE A 60 -24.34 -29.75 -9.37
CA PHE A 60 -23.36 -30.60 -10.05
C PHE A 60 -21.93 -30.07 -9.84
N GLU A 61 -21.23 -30.63 -8.87
CA GLU A 61 -19.88 -30.24 -8.44
C GLU A 61 -18.89 -30.00 -9.58
N VAL A 62 -18.83 -30.90 -10.58
CA VAL A 62 -17.88 -30.80 -11.70
C VAL A 62 -18.22 -29.62 -12.62
N ALA A 63 -19.49 -29.25 -12.77
CA ALA A 63 -19.87 -28.05 -13.51
C ALA A 63 -19.51 -26.77 -12.75
N LEU A 64 -19.73 -26.74 -11.43
CA LEU A 64 -19.34 -25.59 -10.59
C LEU A 64 -17.81 -25.39 -10.62
N GLU A 65 -17.06 -26.48 -10.56
CA GLU A 65 -15.60 -26.47 -10.65
C GLU A 65 -15.08 -25.98 -12.01
N LEU A 66 -15.69 -26.45 -13.12
CA LEU A 66 -15.37 -25.97 -14.46
C LEU A 66 -15.74 -24.49 -14.63
N LYS A 67 -16.95 -24.08 -14.21
CA LYS A 67 -17.38 -22.67 -14.24
C LYS A 67 -16.38 -21.78 -13.50
N ALA A 68 -15.94 -22.17 -12.31
CA ALA A 68 -14.98 -21.40 -11.52
C ALA A 68 -13.62 -21.24 -12.25
N ARG A 69 -13.07 -22.33 -12.82
CA ARG A 69 -11.81 -22.27 -13.56
C ARG A 69 -11.92 -21.47 -14.87
N SER A 70 -13.02 -21.62 -15.61
CA SER A 70 -13.28 -20.82 -16.82
C SER A 70 -13.39 -19.33 -16.51
N LEU A 71 -14.14 -18.95 -15.47
CA LEU A 71 -14.23 -17.55 -15.01
C LEU A 71 -12.88 -17.01 -14.54
N LEU A 72 -12.06 -17.81 -13.84
CA LEU A 72 -10.71 -17.42 -13.44
C LEU A 72 -9.82 -17.15 -14.68
N TYR A 73 -9.89 -18.01 -15.70
CA TYR A 73 -9.14 -17.85 -16.95
C TYR A 73 -9.56 -16.60 -17.73
N LEU A 74 -10.86 -16.31 -17.81
CA LEU A 74 -11.42 -15.10 -18.40
C LEU A 74 -11.25 -13.83 -17.54
N ARG A 75 -10.52 -13.92 -16.40
CA ARG A 75 -10.29 -12.82 -15.44
C ARG A 75 -11.56 -12.27 -14.78
N CYS A 76 -12.68 -13.00 -14.84
CA CYS A 76 -13.96 -12.67 -14.21
C CYS A 76 -13.93 -12.95 -12.68
N PHE A 77 -12.95 -12.39 -11.97
CA PHE A 77 -12.67 -12.69 -10.56
C PHE A 77 -13.83 -12.33 -9.63
N LYS A 78 -14.60 -11.29 -9.98
CA LYS A 78 -15.79 -10.86 -9.24
C LYS A 78 -16.86 -11.95 -9.21
N ASP A 79 -17.09 -12.61 -10.35
CA ASP A 79 -18.13 -13.63 -10.49
C ASP A 79 -17.74 -14.93 -9.76
N VAL A 80 -16.44 -15.27 -9.74
CA VAL A 80 -15.90 -16.34 -8.88
C VAL A 80 -16.15 -16.04 -7.40
N ALA A 81 -15.89 -14.79 -6.97
CA ALA A 81 -16.10 -14.37 -5.58
C ALA A 81 -17.59 -14.35 -5.18
N TYR A 82 -18.48 -13.92 -6.08
CA TYR A 82 -19.93 -14.03 -5.85
C TYR A 82 -20.41 -15.48 -5.78
N MET A 83 -19.91 -16.37 -6.65
CA MET A 83 -20.30 -17.78 -6.68
C MET A 83 -19.87 -18.56 -5.42
N LEU A 84 -18.80 -18.12 -4.74
CA LEU A 84 -18.21 -18.79 -3.58
C LEU A 84 -18.19 -17.91 -2.33
N GLN A 85 -19.09 -16.93 -2.23
CA GLN A 85 -19.08 -15.88 -1.19
C GLN A 85 -19.03 -16.45 0.24
N ASP A 86 -19.76 -17.55 0.52
CA ASP A 86 -19.82 -18.23 1.82
C ASP A 86 -18.47 -18.71 2.37
N TYR A 87 -17.47 -18.87 1.49
CA TYR A 87 -16.13 -19.34 1.83
C TYR A 87 -15.15 -18.20 2.14
N ILE A 88 -15.51 -16.94 1.87
CA ILE A 88 -14.65 -15.78 2.11
C ILE A 88 -14.59 -15.48 3.63
N PRO A 89 -13.41 -15.57 4.28
CA PRO A 89 -13.31 -15.40 5.73
C PRO A 89 -13.80 -14.03 6.23
N SER A 90 -13.44 -12.95 5.54
CA SER A 90 -13.84 -11.56 5.89
C SER A 90 -15.34 -11.26 5.78
N LEU A 91 -16.10 -12.03 4.99
CA LEU A 91 -17.55 -11.87 4.83
C LEU A 91 -18.37 -12.77 5.77
N LYS A 92 -17.70 -13.70 6.46
CA LYS A 92 -18.34 -14.63 7.38
C LYS A 92 -18.61 -13.93 8.72
N MET A 93 -19.83 -13.43 8.89
CA MET A 93 -20.30 -12.91 10.17
C MET A 93 -20.13 -13.98 11.28
N PRO A 94 -19.75 -13.58 12.51
CA PRO A 94 -19.95 -14.43 13.66
C PRO A 94 -21.47 -14.64 13.83
N ASN A 95 -21.91 -15.89 13.88
CA ASN A 95 -23.28 -16.22 14.24
C ASN A 95 -23.41 -16.11 15.77
N ASP A 96 -23.63 -14.90 16.26
CA ASP A 96 -24.07 -14.68 17.63
C ASP A 96 -25.55 -15.08 17.75
N ASP A 97 -25.78 -16.32 18.20
CA ASP A 97 -26.64 -16.61 19.36
C ASP A 97 -26.86 -18.12 19.55
N THR A 98 -26.00 -18.74 20.36
CA THR A 98 -26.46 -19.44 21.58
C THR A 98 -25.27 -19.80 22.47
N SER A 99 -25.38 -19.43 23.74
CA SER A 99 -24.32 -19.46 24.75
C SER A 99 -23.87 -20.86 25.19
N SER A 100 -22.56 -21.13 25.21
CA SER A 100 -21.91 -21.91 26.30
C SER A 100 -20.42 -21.57 26.42
N THR A 101 -19.95 -21.58 27.66
CA THR A 101 -18.62 -21.17 28.15
C THR A 101 -17.44 -22.02 27.65
N SER A 102 -16.33 -21.34 27.35
CA SER A 102 -14.93 -21.74 27.57
C SER A 102 -14.53 -23.24 27.51
N SER A 103 -13.76 -23.64 26.49
CA SER A 103 -12.44 -24.29 26.70
C SER A 103 -11.70 -24.57 25.38
N SER A 104 -10.40 -24.80 25.53
CA SER A 104 -9.37 -25.13 24.54
C SER A 104 -9.74 -26.05 23.36
N GLY A 105 -9.44 -25.59 22.15
CA GLY A 105 -8.46 -26.28 21.29
C GLY A 105 -8.79 -27.65 20.69
N SER A 106 -9.91 -27.79 19.97
CA SER A 106 -10.05 -28.85 18.94
C SER A 106 -11.11 -28.50 17.90
N PHE A 107 -10.73 -28.37 16.62
CA PHE A 107 -11.67 -28.26 15.51
C PHE A 107 -12.27 -29.62 15.15
N ASP A 108 -13.21 -30.10 15.95
CA ASP A 108 -13.92 -31.35 15.67
C ASP A 108 -14.93 -31.13 14.52
N SER A 109 -14.75 -31.87 13.43
CA SER A 109 -15.53 -31.76 12.20
C SER A 109 -16.43 -32.97 12.01
N SER A 110 -17.39 -33.15 12.92
CA SER A 110 -18.26 -34.33 12.97
C SER A 110 -19.73 -33.98 13.29
N LYS A 111 -20.37 -33.21 12.40
CA LYS A 111 -21.84 -33.14 12.29
C LYS A 111 -22.34 -33.57 10.91
N GLU A 112 -21.83 -34.71 10.41
CA GLU A 112 -22.58 -35.52 9.44
C GLU A 112 -23.40 -36.56 10.21
N GLN A 113 -24.72 -36.43 10.09
CA GLN A 113 -25.71 -37.23 10.81
C GLN A 113 -25.70 -38.68 10.30
N ILE A 114 -24.96 -39.56 10.98
CA ILE A 114 -24.94 -40.99 10.68
C ILE A 114 -26.35 -41.55 10.90
N ARG A 115 -27.09 -41.75 9.81
CA ARG A 115 -28.32 -42.54 9.83
C ARG A 115 -27.94 -43.99 10.10
N LEU A 116 -28.09 -44.41 11.35
CA LEU A 116 -28.15 -45.83 11.72
C LEU A 116 -29.15 -46.52 10.80
N ILE A 117 -28.66 -47.51 10.06
CA ILE A 117 -29.51 -48.38 9.24
C ILE A 117 -30.28 -49.26 10.22
N SER A 118 -31.60 -49.11 10.24
CA SER A 118 -32.50 -50.01 10.98
C SER A 118 -32.31 -51.43 10.45
N TYR A 119 -32.00 -52.38 11.32
CA TYR A 119 -32.05 -53.79 10.96
C TYR A 119 -33.50 -54.21 10.76
N GLY A 120 -33.77 -54.73 9.57
CA GLY A 120 -35.06 -55.25 9.13
C GLY A 120 -34.85 -55.99 7.82
N ASP A 121 -35.15 -57.29 7.84
CA ASP A 121 -35.12 -58.26 6.75
C ASP A 121 -33.76 -58.77 6.22
N GLU A 122 -33.66 -60.10 6.28
CA GLU A 122 -32.65 -61.04 5.79
C GLU A 122 -31.96 -60.69 4.45
N PRO A 123 -30.61 -60.67 4.40
CA PRO A 123 -29.86 -60.72 3.16
C PRO A 123 -29.19 -62.09 2.94
N ASN A 124 -29.51 -62.73 1.80
CA ASN A 124 -28.74 -63.86 1.27
C ASN A 124 -27.25 -63.47 1.12
N PHE A 125 -26.38 -64.02 1.97
CA PHE A 125 -24.96 -63.68 2.03
C PHE A 125 -24.20 -64.19 0.79
N LYS A 126 -24.10 -63.36 -0.24
CA LYS A 126 -22.97 -63.43 -1.17
C LYS A 126 -21.76 -62.78 -0.51
N CYS A 127 -20.72 -63.58 -0.24
CA CYS A 127 -19.45 -63.10 0.30
C CYS A 127 -18.79 -62.08 -0.64
N PHE A 128 -19.07 -60.79 -0.44
CA PHE A 128 -18.21 -59.73 -0.95
C PHE A 128 -16.86 -59.80 -0.24
N SER A 129 -15.76 -59.76 -0.99
CA SER A 129 -14.43 -59.69 -0.39
C SER A 129 -14.37 -58.46 0.51
N VAL A 130 -13.81 -58.59 1.71
CA VAL A 130 -13.58 -57.46 2.64
C VAL A 130 -12.76 -56.36 1.93
N SER A 131 -11.90 -56.73 0.98
CA SER A 131 -11.17 -55.80 0.11
C SER A 131 -12.08 -54.94 -0.78
N GLU A 132 -13.19 -55.50 -1.27
CA GLU A 132 -14.11 -54.85 -2.20
C GLU A 132 -15.11 -53.95 -1.45
N LEU A 133 -15.57 -54.39 -0.27
CA LEU A 133 -16.32 -53.53 0.65
C LEU A 133 -15.44 -52.37 1.14
N LYS A 134 -14.18 -52.63 1.54
CA LYS A 134 -13.19 -51.58 1.88
C LYS A 134 -12.99 -50.62 0.71
N LYS A 135 -12.76 -51.12 -0.52
CA LYS A 135 -12.64 -50.26 -1.73
C LYS A 135 -13.90 -49.41 -1.95
N LYS A 136 -15.11 -49.96 -1.77
CA LYS A 136 -16.38 -49.25 -2.00
C LYS A 136 -16.67 -48.20 -0.92
N VAL A 137 -16.41 -48.51 0.35
CA VAL A 137 -16.52 -47.57 1.49
C VAL A 137 -15.47 -46.46 1.38
N MET A 138 -14.21 -46.81 1.14
CA MET A 138 -13.13 -45.83 0.94
C MET A 138 -13.40 -44.95 -0.30
N ALA A 139 -13.89 -45.50 -1.41
CA ALA A 139 -14.28 -44.72 -2.59
C ALA A 139 -15.47 -43.78 -2.32
N SER A 140 -16.38 -44.15 -1.40
CA SER A 140 -17.49 -43.27 -0.99
C SER A 140 -17.01 -42.13 -0.08
N LEU A 141 -16.13 -42.42 0.89
CA LEU A 141 -15.51 -41.41 1.75
C LEU A 141 -14.60 -40.47 0.94
N TYR A 142 -13.78 -41.02 0.03
CA TYR A 142 -12.95 -40.28 -0.91
C TYR A 142 -13.78 -39.34 -1.80
N LYS A 143 -14.90 -39.83 -2.35
CA LYS A 143 -15.87 -38.99 -3.09
C LYS A 143 -16.48 -37.87 -2.26
N ASN A 144 -16.50 -37.95 -0.93
CA ASN A 144 -16.94 -36.85 -0.07
C ASN A 144 -15.80 -35.88 0.27
N CYS A 145 -14.59 -36.38 0.51
CA CYS A 145 -13.46 -35.56 0.96
C CYS A 145 -12.96 -34.56 -0.11
N ASN A 146 -13.05 -34.91 -1.40
CA ASN A 146 -12.54 -34.03 -2.47
C ASN A 146 -13.53 -32.89 -2.86
N LYS A 147 -14.75 -32.85 -2.29
CA LYS A 147 -15.84 -31.91 -2.66
C LYS A 147 -15.66 -30.46 -2.17
N GLY A 148 -14.44 -29.94 -2.06
CA GLY A 148 -14.24 -28.59 -1.52
C GLY A 148 -12.88 -27.95 -1.75
N GLN A 149 -11.82 -28.74 -1.92
CA GLN A 149 -10.45 -28.22 -2.08
C GLN A 149 -10.33 -27.20 -3.22
N TRP A 150 -10.92 -27.49 -4.38
CA TRP A 150 -10.86 -26.61 -5.55
C TRP A 150 -11.47 -25.22 -5.27
N ARG A 151 -12.51 -25.15 -4.43
CA ARG A 151 -13.17 -23.88 -4.05
C ARG A 151 -12.18 -22.94 -3.38
N TYR A 152 -11.43 -23.44 -2.38
CA TYR A 152 -10.43 -22.66 -1.67
C TYR A 152 -9.27 -22.19 -2.58
N LEU A 153 -8.85 -23.03 -3.53
CA LEU A 153 -7.75 -22.70 -4.44
C LEU A 153 -8.17 -21.65 -5.48
N VAL A 154 -9.29 -21.86 -6.17
CA VAL A 154 -9.79 -20.95 -7.22
C VAL A 154 -10.29 -19.63 -6.60
N LEU A 155 -10.99 -19.69 -5.47
CA LEU A 155 -11.37 -18.48 -4.73
C LEU A 155 -10.14 -17.75 -4.18
N GLY A 156 -9.13 -18.45 -3.67
CA GLY A 156 -7.89 -17.84 -3.20
C GLY A 156 -7.14 -17.09 -4.30
N GLN A 157 -7.14 -17.62 -5.53
CA GLN A 157 -6.60 -16.94 -6.72
C GLN A 157 -7.45 -15.72 -7.10
N ALA A 158 -8.79 -15.84 -7.14
CA ALA A 158 -9.68 -14.72 -7.44
C ALA A 158 -9.60 -13.60 -6.39
N CYS A 159 -9.65 -13.93 -5.09
CA CYS A 159 -9.45 -13.00 -3.98
C CYS A 159 -8.09 -12.30 -4.07
N CYS A 160 -7.05 -12.98 -4.55
CA CYS A 160 -5.76 -12.34 -4.83
C CYS A 160 -5.94 -11.21 -5.85
N HIS A 161 -6.41 -11.49 -7.06
CA HIS A 161 -6.55 -10.46 -8.10
C HIS A 161 -7.58 -9.36 -7.76
N LEU A 162 -8.54 -9.62 -6.86
CA LEU A 162 -9.45 -8.60 -6.30
C LEU A 162 -8.78 -7.68 -5.25
N GLY A 163 -7.58 -7.99 -4.78
CA GLY A 163 -6.83 -7.22 -3.77
C GLY A 163 -7.00 -7.68 -2.32
N LEU A 164 -7.78 -8.74 -2.08
CA LEU A 164 -8.04 -9.32 -0.75
C LEU A 164 -6.88 -10.22 -0.32
N MET A 165 -5.70 -9.63 -0.11
CA MET A 165 -4.45 -10.36 0.15
C MET A 165 -4.53 -11.24 1.40
N GLU A 166 -5.13 -10.76 2.47
CA GLU A 166 -5.28 -11.47 3.73
C GLU A 166 -6.17 -12.73 3.56
N ASP A 167 -7.36 -12.59 2.94
CA ASP A 167 -8.25 -13.72 2.65
C ASP A 167 -7.61 -14.72 1.66
N ALA A 168 -7.01 -14.22 0.58
CA ALA A 168 -6.32 -15.02 -0.42
C ALA A 168 -5.21 -15.87 0.21
N MET A 169 -4.44 -15.30 1.14
CA MET A 169 -3.41 -16.02 1.88
C MET A 169 -3.99 -17.19 2.70
N VAL A 170 -5.14 -16.99 3.36
CA VAL A 170 -5.81 -18.02 4.17
C VAL A 170 -6.39 -19.12 3.27
N LEU A 171 -7.12 -18.74 2.23
CA LEU A 171 -7.77 -19.65 1.27
C LEU A 171 -6.75 -20.53 0.52
N LEU A 172 -5.65 -19.96 0.04
CA LEU A 172 -4.60 -20.74 -0.63
C LEU A 172 -3.87 -21.69 0.34
N GLN A 173 -3.75 -21.33 1.63
CA GLN A 173 -3.20 -22.22 2.65
C GLN A 173 -4.14 -23.38 2.99
N THR A 174 -5.43 -23.11 3.18
CA THR A 174 -6.41 -24.17 3.47
C THR A 174 -6.56 -25.11 2.28
N GLY A 175 -6.68 -24.57 1.07
CA GLY A 175 -6.72 -25.34 -0.18
C GLY A 175 -5.47 -26.20 -0.38
N LYS A 176 -4.26 -25.67 -0.14
CA LYS A 176 -3.01 -26.45 -0.23
C LYS A 176 -2.94 -27.55 0.83
N ARG A 177 -3.36 -27.29 2.08
CA ARG A 177 -3.41 -28.32 3.14
C ARG A 177 -4.34 -29.46 2.74
N LEU A 178 -5.56 -29.13 2.33
CA LEU A 178 -6.55 -30.11 1.84
C LEU A 178 -6.02 -30.91 0.64
N ALA A 179 -5.29 -30.26 -0.30
CA ALA A 179 -4.62 -30.94 -1.40
C ALA A 179 -3.59 -31.98 -0.94
N THR A 180 -2.74 -31.61 0.02
CA THR A 180 -1.73 -32.55 0.55
C THR A 180 -2.38 -33.70 1.32
N ASP A 181 -3.50 -33.47 2.00
CA ASP A 181 -4.21 -34.49 2.75
C ASP A 181 -5.02 -35.43 1.84
N ALA A 182 -5.60 -34.92 0.75
CA ALA A 182 -6.20 -35.72 -0.31
C ALA A 182 -5.14 -36.61 -0.98
N PHE A 183 -4.00 -36.04 -1.40
CA PHE A 183 -2.91 -36.79 -2.01
C PHE A 183 -2.33 -37.88 -1.09
N ARG A 184 -2.17 -37.59 0.22
CA ARG A 184 -1.78 -38.61 1.22
C ARG A 184 -2.81 -39.74 1.29
N ARG A 185 -4.10 -39.43 1.35
CA ARG A 185 -5.18 -40.44 1.37
C ARG A 185 -5.20 -41.28 0.10
N GLU A 186 -4.99 -40.67 -1.07
CA GLU A 186 -4.83 -41.38 -2.33
C GLU A 186 -3.64 -42.35 -2.26
N SER A 187 -2.45 -41.85 -1.90
CA SER A 187 -1.23 -42.68 -1.79
C SER A 187 -1.38 -43.85 -0.80
N ILE A 188 -2.08 -43.67 0.32
CA ILE A 188 -2.34 -44.73 1.31
C ILE A 188 -3.40 -45.73 0.84
N CYS A 189 -4.26 -45.35 -0.12
CA CYS A 189 -5.28 -46.23 -0.69
C CYS A 189 -4.79 -47.08 -1.87
N TRP A 190 -3.56 -46.85 -2.38
CA TRP A 190 -2.97 -47.66 -3.43
C TRP A 190 -2.25 -48.84 -2.79
N SER A 191 -2.55 -50.05 -3.26
CA SER A 191 -1.74 -51.25 -2.98
C SER A 191 -0.45 -51.22 -3.79
N ASP A 192 0.64 -51.80 -3.26
CA ASP A 192 1.95 -51.82 -3.92
C ASP A 192 1.92 -52.43 -5.34
N ASP A 193 0.98 -53.34 -5.62
CA ASP A 193 0.78 -53.92 -6.96
C ASP A 193 0.12 -52.97 -7.99
N SER A 194 -0.20 -51.72 -7.63
CA SER A 194 -0.92 -50.77 -8.49
C SER A 194 -0.03 -49.77 -9.26
N PHE A 195 1.29 -49.98 -9.30
CA PHE A 195 2.21 -49.25 -10.16
C PHE A 195 2.12 -49.69 -11.64
N SER A 196 0.98 -49.44 -12.27
CA SER A 196 0.84 -49.55 -13.73
C SER A 196 1.68 -48.46 -14.41
N PHE A 197 2.77 -48.86 -15.07
CA PHE A 197 3.71 -47.99 -15.82
C PHE A 197 3.05 -47.09 -16.89
N ALA A 198 1.80 -47.36 -17.27
CA ALA A 198 1.01 -46.59 -18.25
C ALA A 198 0.80 -45.09 -17.91
N LYS A 199 1.19 -44.61 -16.72
CA LYS A 199 1.16 -43.18 -16.36
C LYS A 199 2.50 -42.43 -16.52
N PHE A 200 3.59 -43.12 -16.85
CA PHE A 200 4.88 -42.50 -17.13
C PHE A 200 5.34 -42.87 -18.55
N PRO A 201 5.32 -41.94 -19.53
CA PRO A 201 5.85 -42.20 -20.85
C PRO A 201 7.38 -42.27 -20.78
N VAL A 202 7.92 -43.45 -20.50
CA VAL A 202 9.36 -43.74 -20.63
C VAL A 202 9.68 -43.86 -22.12
N SER A 203 9.85 -42.71 -22.78
CA SER A 203 10.50 -42.60 -24.08
C SER A 203 11.75 -41.76 -23.92
N GLY A 204 12.88 -42.43 -23.77
CA GLY A 204 14.18 -41.79 -23.62
C GLY A 204 14.64 -41.17 -24.94
N LYS A 205 14.33 -39.88 -25.14
CA LYS A 205 15.04 -38.98 -26.06
C LYS A 205 15.12 -37.60 -25.43
N HIS A 206 16.33 -37.06 -25.32
CA HIS A 206 16.58 -35.74 -24.76
C HIS A 206 15.83 -34.66 -25.55
N CYS A 207 14.93 -33.93 -24.89
CA CYS A 207 14.46 -32.64 -25.35
C CYS A 207 14.47 -31.68 -24.15
N CYS A 208 15.37 -30.70 -24.19
CA CYS A 208 15.50 -29.69 -23.14
C CYS A 208 14.57 -28.51 -23.44
N THR A 209 13.29 -28.68 -23.16
CA THR A 209 12.26 -27.62 -23.26
C THR A 209 11.32 -27.71 -22.06
N THR A 210 11.40 -26.70 -21.21
CA THR A 210 10.47 -26.32 -20.11
C THR A 210 9.29 -27.28 -19.83
N LEU A 211 9.43 -28.06 -18.74
CA LEU A 211 8.30 -28.75 -18.11
C LEU A 211 7.18 -27.74 -17.76
N PRO A 212 5.89 -28.07 -17.98
CA PRO A 212 4.79 -27.22 -17.56
C PRO A 212 4.75 -27.14 -16.03
N ILE A 213 4.81 -25.92 -15.48
CA ILE A 213 4.74 -25.65 -14.04
C ILE A 213 3.42 -26.21 -13.49
N THR A 214 3.49 -27.10 -12.51
CA THR A 214 2.27 -27.73 -11.96
C THR A 214 1.40 -26.71 -11.22
N GLU A 215 0.07 -26.90 -11.16
CA GLU A 215 -0.83 -26.00 -10.41
C GLU A 215 -0.38 -25.80 -8.95
N SER A 216 0.19 -26.85 -8.34
CA SER A 216 0.75 -26.82 -6.99
C SER A 216 1.94 -25.85 -6.85
N GLU A 217 2.80 -25.75 -7.86
CA GLU A 217 3.93 -24.83 -7.90
C GLU A 217 3.47 -23.39 -8.13
N THR A 218 2.54 -23.13 -9.06
CA THR A 218 2.02 -21.77 -9.29
C THR A 218 1.31 -21.24 -8.04
N ILE A 219 0.49 -22.05 -7.38
CA ILE A 219 -0.14 -21.74 -6.07
C ILE A 219 0.92 -21.47 -5.00
N SER A 220 2.01 -22.25 -4.97
CA SER A 220 3.09 -22.07 -3.99
C SER A 220 3.89 -20.78 -4.21
N GLN A 221 4.17 -20.42 -5.47
CA GLN A 221 4.80 -19.16 -5.85
C GLN A 221 3.89 -17.97 -5.51
N LEU A 222 2.60 -18.04 -5.84
CA LEU A 222 1.60 -17.02 -5.51
C LEU A 222 1.50 -16.80 -3.99
N LEU A 223 1.39 -17.89 -3.22
CA LEU A 223 1.32 -17.81 -1.76
C LEU A 223 2.61 -17.22 -1.13
N SER A 224 3.78 -17.50 -1.70
CA SER A 224 5.04 -16.88 -1.24
C SER A 224 5.07 -15.38 -1.52
N HIS A 225 4.51 -14.95 -2.67
CA HIS A 225 4.41 -13.56 -3.05
C HIS A 225 3.44 -12.78 -2.14
N ILE A 226 2.23 -13.31 -1.93
CA ILE A 226 1.24 -12.70 -1.01
C ILE A 226 1.83 -12.56 0.41
N LYS A 227 2.50 -13.60 0.92
CA LYS A 227 3.18 -13.55 2.23
C LYS A 227 4.25 -12.46 2.30
N LEU A 228 5.01 -12.24 1.23
CA LEU A 228 6.01 -11.16 1.16
C LEU A 228 5.35 -9.77 1.20
N LEU A 229 4.29 -9.56 0.42
CA LEU A 229 3.55 -8.31 0.39
C LEU A 229 2.89 -8.00 1.73
N LEU A 230 2.21 -8.96 2.35
CA LEU A 230 1.58 -8.81 3.66
C LEU A 230 2.60 -8.53 4.78
N ARG A 231 3.74 -9.23 4.80
CA ARG A 231 4.84 -8.95 5.75
C ARG A 231 5.40 -7.53 5.60
N ARG A 232 5.49 -7.01 4.37
CA ARG A 232 5.92 -5.63 4.14
C ARG A 232 4.84 -4.62 4.52
N LYS A 233 3.56 -4.86 4.21
CA LYS A 233 2.42 -4.01 4.57
C LYS A 233 2.29 -3.89 6.09
N THR A 234 2.34 -5.02 6.81
CA THR A 234 2.26 -5.05 8.28
C THR A 234 3.45 -4.33 8.93
N ALA A 235 4.68 -4.55 8.48
CA ALA A 235 5.84 -3.79 8.95
C ALA A 235 5.73 -2.29 8.66
N ALA A 236 5.20 -1.90 7.50
CA ALA A 236 5.00 -0.50 7.14
C ALA A 236 3.93 0.19 7.99
N ILE A 237 2.83 -0.51 8.30
CA ILE A 237 1.76 -0.02 9.19
C ILE A 237 2.29 0.12 10.62
N ALA A 238 2.97 -0.91 11.16
CA ALA A 238 3.57 -0.84 12.49
C ALA A 238 4.60 0.30 12.63
N ALA A 239 5.39 0.58 11.59
CA ALA A 239 6.29 1.73 11.56
C ALA A 239 5.53 3.07 11.53
N LEU A 240 4.38 3.15 10.84
CA LEU A 240 3.54 4.33 10.79
C LEU A 240 2.89 4.60 12.16
N ASP A 241 2.34 3.57 12.79
CA ASP A 241 1.73 3.63 14.12
C ASP A 241 2.76 3.97 15.22
N ALA A 242 4.02 3.53 15.04
CA ALA A 242 5.16 3.90 15.90
C ALA A 242 5.75 5.30 15.60
N GLY A 243 5.20 6.07 14.65
CA GLY A 243 5.71 7.39 14.27
C GLY A 243 7.00 7.39 13.43
N LEU A 244 7.52 6.22 13.04
CA LEU A 244 8.72 6.04 12.22
C LEU A 244 8.40 6.21 10.73
N TYR A 245 7.95 7.41 10.35
CA TYR A 245 7.40 7.68 9.03
C TYR A 245 8.37 7.42 7.87
N SER A 246 9.68 7.66 8.06
CA SER A 246 10.72 7.36 7.07
C SER A 246 10.79 5.87 6.73
N GLU A 247 10.70 5.00 7.73
CA GLU A 247 10.70 3.55 7.58
C GLU A 247 9.38 3.06 6.98
N ALA A 248 8.23 3.62 7.41
CA ALA A 248 6.94 3.35 6.76
C ALA A 248 6.99 3.68 5.26
N ILE A 249 7.49 4.86 4.88
CA ILE A 249 7.71 5.28 3.49
C ILE A 249 8.63 4.30 2.75
N ARG A 250 9.73 3.85 3.38
CA ARG A 250 10.67 2.89 2.80
C ARG A 250 9.99 1.55 2.51
N HIS A 251 9.24 1.00 3.47
CA HIS A 251 8.54 -0.27 3.32
C HIS A 251 7.43 -0.20 2.26
N PHE A 252 6.59 0.84 2.24
CA PHE A 252 5.58 1.02 1.19
C PHE A 252 6.21 1.23 -0.20
N SER A 253 7.31 1.97 -0.29
CA SER A 253 8.02 2.14 -1.57
C SER A 253 8.60 0.81 -2.08
N LYS A 254 9.07 -0.08 -1.20
CA LYS A 254 9.47 -1.45 -1.57
C LYS A 254 8.30 -2.36 -1.97
N ILE A 255 7.04 -1.95 -1.76
CA ILE A 255 5.86 -2.62 -2.32
C ILE A 255 5.58 -2.03 -3.70
N VAL A 256 5.29 -0.73 -3.78
CA VAL A 256 4.78 -0.11 -5.01
C VAL A 256 5.84 0.05 -6.12
N ASP A 257 7.11 0.13 -5.76
CA ASP A 257 8.26 0.14 -6.68
C ASP A 257 8.90 -1.26 -6.80
N GLY A 258 8.12 -2.31 -6.51
CA GLY A 258 8.48 -3.71 -6.72
C GLY A 258 8.54 -4.12 -8.21
N ARG A 259 9.33 -5.16 -8.49
CA ARG A 259 9.44 -5.80 -9.83
C ARG A 259 8.22 -6.64 -10.19
N ARG A 260 7.56 -7.24 -9.20
CA ARG A 260 6.32 -8.00 -9.38
C ARG A 260 5.16 -7.04 -9.17
N GLY A 261 4.18 -7.10 -10.08
CA GLY A 261 2.96 -6.31 -9.95
C GLY A 261 2.16 -6.70 -8.71
N ALA A 262 1.21 -5.85 -8.35
CA ALA A 262 0.23 -6.20 -7.33
C ALA A 262 -1.18 -5.71 -7.72
N PRO A 263 -2.24 -6.37 -7.23
CA PRO A 263 -3.62 -6.01 -7.51
C PRO A 263 -3.98 -4.56 -7.24
N GLN A 264 -4.78 -3.96 -8.13
CA GLN A 264 -5.25 -2.58 -8.10
C GLN A 264 -5.71 -2.11 -6.70
N GLY A 265 -6.58 -2.88 -6.03
CA GLY A 265 -7.12 -2.52 -4.72
C GLY A 265 -6.04 -2.47 -3.62
N PHE A 266 -5.11 -3.43 -3.63
CA PHE A 266 -3.99 -3.49 -2.68
C PHE A 266 -2.98 -2.35 -2.92
N MET A 267 -2.71 -2.04 -4.19
CA MET A 267 -1.84 -0.92 -4.58
C MET A 267 -2.43 0.43 -4.16
N ALA A 268 -3.74 0.63 -4.34
CA ALA A 268 -4.44 1.84 -3.89
C ALA A 268 -4.34 2.02 -2.36
N GLU A 269 -4.54 0.95 -1.58
CA GLU A 269 -4.35 1.01 -0.12
C GLU A 269 -2.90 1.35 0.26
N CYS A 270 -1.91 0.75 -0.41
CA CYS A 270 -0.49 1.03 -0.15
C CYS A 270 -0.10 2.47 -0.48
N TYR A 271 -0.61 3.04 -1.58
CA TYR A 271 -0.42 4.47 -1.89
C TYR A 271 -1.07 5.36 -0.83
N MET A 272 -2.30 5.06 -0.41
CA MET A 272 -2.98 5.83 0.64
C MET A 272 -2.19 5.80 1.96
N ARG A 273 -1.76 4.64 2.43
CA ARG A 273 -0.96 4.53 3.66
C ARG A 273 0.38 5.27 3.54
N ARG A 274 1.03 5.23 2.37
CA ARG A 274 2.25 6.00 2.11
C ARG A 274 2.00 7.52 2.07
N ALA A 275 0.87 7.97 1.53
CA ALA A 275 0.46 9.37 1.56
C ALA A 275 0.27 9.88 3.00
N SER A 276 -0.29 9.06 3.90
CA SER A 276 -0.42 9.38 5.33
C SER A 276 0.96 9.49 6.02
N ALA A 277 1.90 8.61 5.71
CA ALA A 277 3.28 8.71 6.20
C ALA A 277 4.02 9.96 5.65
N TYR A 278 3.81 10.31 4.38
CA TYR A 278 4.35 11.56 3.81
C TYR A 278 3.74 12.81 4.44
N HIS A 279 2.42 12.83 4.68
CA HIS A 279 1.74 13.92 5.36
C HIS A 279 2.31 14.15 6.77
N SER A 280 2.47 13.08 7.54
CA SER A 280 3.05 13.12 8.90
C SER A 280 4.55 13.47 8.90
N SER A 281 5.24 13.31 7.76
CA SER A 281 6.61 13.78 7.52
C SER A 281 6.68 15.20 6.96
N CYS A 282 5.57 15.94 6.91
CA CYS A 282 5.43 17.27 6.26
C CYS A 282 5.84 17.32 4.78
N ARG A 283 5.81 16.18 4.07
CA ARG A 283 6.17 16.06 2.64
C ARG A 283 4.91 16.12 1.78
N ILE A 284 4.36 17.34 1.68
CA ILE A 284 3.01 17.59 1.17
C ILE A 284 2.87 17.26 -0.33
N ALA A 285 3.81 17.67 -1.18
CA ALA A 285 3.76 17.36 -2.61
C ALA A 285 3.73 15.85 -2.90
N GLU A 286 4.53 15.04 -2.19
CA GLU A 286 4.51 13.59 -2.34
C GLU A 286 3.23 12.94 -1.78
N ALA A 287 2.69 13.47 -0.69
CA ALA A 287 1.41 13.03 -0.14
C ALA A 287 0.26 13.28 -1.14
N ILE A 288 0.19 14.48 -1.74
CA ILE A 288 -0.80 14.80 -2.78
C ILE A 288 -0.63 13.87 -3.99
N ALA A 289 0.62 13.59 -4.40
CA ALA A 289 0.88 12.69 -5.52
C ALA A 289 0.42 11.24 -5.27
N ASP A 290 0.57 10.71 -4.05
CA ASP A 290 0.08 9.38 -3.71
C ASP A 290 -1.45 9.34 -3.52
N CYS A 291 -2.06 10.41 -2.99
CA CYS A 291 -3.52 10.58 -3.04
C CYS A 291 -4.04 10.60 -4.49
N ASN A 292 -3.36 11.29 -5.41
CA ASN A 292 -3.71 11.33 -6.83
C ASN A 292 -3.62 9.94 -7.49
N ARG A 293 -2.57 9.15 -7.19
CA ARG A 293 -2.46 7.74 -7.64
C ARG A 293 -3.59 6.88 -7.09
N THR A 294 -3.90 7.04 -5.80
CA THR A 294 -5.00 6.34 -5.14
C THR A 294 -6.34 6.64 -5.82
N LEU A 295 -6.64 7.92 -6.11
CA LEU A 295 -7.88 8.34 -6.76
C LEU A 295 -7.93 8.02 -8.26
N ALA A 296 -6.79 7.86 -8.93
CA ALA A 296 -6.74 7.33 -10.29
C ALA A 296 -7.14 5.84 -10.33
N LEU A 297 -6.62 5.03 -9.38
CA LEU A 297 -6.99 3.62 -9.21
C LEU A 297 -8.40 3.42 -8.62
N ASP A 298 -8.85 4.36 -7.79
CA ASP A 298 -10.06 4.25 -6.99
C ASP A 298 -10.74 5.62 -6.77
N PRO A 299 -11.56 6.09 -7.73
CA PRO A 299 -12.21 7.40 -7.62
C PRO A 299 -13.13 7.54 -6.40
N SER A 300 -13.71 6.44 -5.89
CA SER A 300 -14.60 6.46 -4.71
C SER A 300 -13.86 6.35 -3.37
N CYS A 301 -12.52 6.48 -3.35
CA CYS A 301 -11.73 6.38 -2.13
C CYS A 301 -11.97 7.55 -1.15
N ILE A 302 -12.92 7.37 -0.23
CA ILE A 302 -13.26 8.32 0.85
C ILE A 302 -12.01 8.81 1.60
N ASN A 303 -11.10 7.91 1.94
CA ASN A 303 -9.89 8.24 2.69
C ASN A 303 -8.92 9.13 1.88
N ALA A 304 -8.80 8.90 0.57
CA ALA A 304 -7.94 9.70 -0.29
C ALA A 304 -8.50 11.11 -0.53
N LEU A 305 -9.81 11.24 -0.77
CA LEU A 305 -10.47 12.56 -0.85
C LEU A 305 -10.33 13.35 0.45
N ARG A 306 -10.62 12.72 1.60
CA ARG A 306 -10.49 13.37 2.91
C ARG A 306 -9.06 13.81 3.20
N THR A 307 -8.07 12.97 2.86
CA THR A 307 -6.66 13.31 3.11
C THR A 307 -6.15 14.36 2.12
N ARG A 308 -6.56 14.30 0.85
CA ARG A 308 -6.17 15.30 -0.15
C ARG A 308 -6.80 16.67 0.12
N ALA A 309 -8.06 16.72 0.55
CA ALA A 309 -8.69 17.95 1.05
C ALA A 309 -7.94 18.56 2.25
N ALA A 310 -7.52 17.73 3.22
CA ALA A 310 -6.72 18.18 4.36
C ALA A 310 -5.33 18.70 3.92
N LEU A 311 -4.66 18.01 3.00
CA LEU A 311 -3.39 18.47 2.41
C LEU A 311 -3.56 19.83 1.70
N PHE A 312 -4.61 19.99 0.89
CA PHE A 312 -4.92 21.25 0.24
C PHE A 312 -5.24 22.38 1.24
N GLU A 313 -5.91 22.10 2.35
CA GLU A 313 -6.07 23.06 3.45
C GLU A 313 -4.74 23.44 4.10
N THR A 314 -3.83 22.50 4.34
CA THR A 314 -2.51 22.82 4.94
C THR A 314 -1.68 23.77 4.08
N ILE A 315 -1.81 23.70 2.74
CA ILE A 315 -1.16 24.65 1.81
C ILE A 315 -2.07 25.81 1.41
N ARG A 316 -3.21 26.00 2.08
CA ARG A 316 -4.21 27.06 1.79
C ARG A 316 -4.74 27.06 0.35
N CYS A 317 -4.68 25.92 -0.35
CA CYS A 317 -5.34 25.73 -1.64
C CYS A 317 -6.83 25.42 -1.43
N LEU A 318 -7.56 26.41 -0.92
CA LEU A 318 -8.97 26.26 -0.51
C LEU A 318 -9.93 25.81 -1.64
N PRO A 319 -9.77 26.25 -2.92
CA PRO A 319 -10.64 25.78 -4.01
C PRO A 319 -10.53 24.27 -4.26
N ASP A 320 -9.31 23.73 -4.28
CA ASP A 320 -9.07 22.30 -4.56
C ASP A 320 -9.52 21.43 -3.37
N SER A 321 -9.35 21.92 -2.13
CA SER A 321 -9.95 21.26 -0.96
C SER A 321 -11.48 21.22 -1.03
N LEU A 322 -12.12 22.35 -1.38
CA LEU A 322 -13.57 22.43 -1.50
C LEU A 322 -14.10 21.43 -2.54
N HIS A 323 -13.43 21.30 -3.68
CA HIS A 323 -13.81 20.33 -4.72
C HIS A 323 -13.79 18.88 -4.18
N ASP A 324 -12.74 18.49 -3.45
CA ASP A 324 -12.64 17.16 -2.84
C ASP A 324 -13.70 16.92 -1.76
N LEU A 325 -14.03 17.93 -0.96
CA LEU A 325 -15.08 17.85 0.06
C LEU A 325 -16.48 17.78 -0.56
N GLU A 326 -16.74 18.48 -1.66
CA GLU A 326 -17.99 18.38 -2.41
C GLU A 326 -18.13 17.00 -3.08
N HIS A 327 -17.06 16.46 -3.66
CA HIS A 327 -17.07 15.09 -4.18
C HIS A 327 -17.30 14.05 -3.06
N LEU A 328 -16.67 14.21 -1.90
CA LEU A 328 -16.90 13.37 -0.72
C LEU A 328 -18.37 13.46 -0.24
N LYS A 329 -19.00 14.64 -0.31
CA LYS A 329 -20.42 14.82 0.01
C LYS A 329 -21.32 14.06 -0.95
N LEU A 330 -21.00 14.03 -2.24
CA LEU A 330 -21.72 13.24 -3.24
C LEU A 330 -21.62 11.73 -2.94
N LEU A 331 -20.42 11.23 -2.59
CA LEU A 331 -20.23 9.82 -2.22
C LEU A 331 -20.99 9.41 -0.96
N TYR A 332 -21.01 10.24 0.09
CA TYR A 332 -21.83 9.93 1.27
C TYR A 332 -23.33 9.96 0.95
N ASN A 333 -23.79 10.86 0.07
CA ASN A 333 -25.17 10.90 -0.37
C ASN A 333 -25.56 9.68 -1.22
N SER A 334 -24.67 9.12 -2.06
CA SER A 334 -24.96 7.88 -2.78
C SER A 334 -25.01 6.68 -1.84
N ILE A 335 -24.10 6.57 -0.87
CA ILE A 335 -24.16 5.49 0.16
C ILE A 335 -25.51 5.49 0.89
N LEU A 336 -26.01 6.67 1.29
CA LEU A 336 -27.30 6.76 1.98
C LEU A 336 -28.50 6.38 1.08
N ARG A 337 -28.45 6.71 -0.22
CA ARG A 337 -29.50 6.35 -1.19
C ARG A 337 -29.51 4.86 -1.50
N ASP A 338 -28.36 4.31 -1.86
CA ASP A 338 -28.24 2.95 -2.40
C ASP A 338 -28.15 1.89 -1.29
N ARG A 339 -27.93 2.32 -0.03
CA ARG A 339 -27.63 1.47 1.14
C ARG A 339 -26.46 0.50 0.92
N LYS A 340 -25.58 0.84 -0.04
CA LYS A 340 -24.42 0.06 -0.48
C LYS A 340 -23.22 0.99 -0.60
N SER A 341 -22.04 0.52 -0.24
CA SER A 341 -20.78 1.25 -0.42
C SER A 341 -20.38 1.31 -1.92
N PRO A 342 -19.98 2.47 -2.47
CA PRO A 342 -19.46 2.61 -3.82
C PRO A 342 -18.22 1.75 -4.08
N GLY A 343 -18.43 0.57 -4.66
CA GLY A 343 -17.40 -0.41 -5.00
C GLY A 343 -17.89 -1.85 -4.83
N PRO A 344 -17.02 -2.85 -5.02
CA PRO A 344 -17.34 -4.26 -4.77
C PRO A 344 -17.65 -4.53 -3.29
N ILE A 345 -18.56 -5.47 -3.01
CA ILE A 345 -19.08 -5.75 -1.65
C ILE A 345 -17.96 -6.09 -0.64
N TRP A 346 -16.92 -6.79 -1.10
CA TRP A 346 -15.75 -7.19 -0.31
C TRP A 346 -14.73 -6.08 -0.04
N LYS A 347 -14.98 -4.85 -0.49
CA LYS A 347 -14.05 -3.73 -0.27
C LYS A 347 -14.32 -3.07 1.08
N HIS A 348 -13.43 -3.29 2.05
CA HIS A 348 -13.47 -2.62 3.36
C HIS A 348 -13.39 -1.09 3.22
N GLN A 349 -14.55 -0.42 3.21
CA GLN A 349 -14.65 0.99 3.55
C GLN A 349 -14.85 1.10 5.05
N ASN A 350 -13.87 1.64 5.78
CA ASN A 350 -13.88 1.80 7.23
C ASN A 350 -14.81 2.94 7.68
N VAL A 351 -16.04 2.97 7.16
CA VAL A 351 -17.07 3.95 7.47
C VAL A 351 -18.33 3.19 7.86
N GLU A 352 -18.61 3.15 9.16
CA GLU A 352 -19.87 2.60 9.65
C GLU A 352 -21.04 3.42 9.11
N TYR A 353 -22.05 2.75 8.56
CA TYR A 353 -23.23 3.41 7.96
C TYR A 353 -23.91 4.37 8.95
N ARG A 354 -23.92 4.02 10.24
CA ARG A 354 -24.47 4.82 11.35
C ARG A 354 -23.81 6.19 11.50
N GLU A 355 -22.53 6.31 11.17
CA GLU A 355 -21.78 7.58 11.30
C GLU A 355 -21.96 8.51 10.09
N ILE A 356 -22.43 8.01 8.95
CA ILE A 356 -22.48 8.76 7.69
C ILE A 356 -23.31 10.05 7.81
N PRO A 357 -24.51 10.07 8.44
CA PRO A 357 -25.27 11.30 8.63
C PRO A 357 -24.51 12.36 9.46
N GLY A 358 -23.84 11.93 10.54
CA GLY A 358 -23.02 12.83 11.37
C GLY A 358 -21.83 13.40 10.61
N ARG A 359 -21.10 12.52 9.89
CA ARG A 359 -19.98 12.91 9.01
C ARG A 359 -20.45 13.88 7.91
N LEU A 360 -21.66 13.71 7.35
CA LEU A 360 -22.27 14.62 6.39
C LEU A 360 -22.59 15.99 6.98
N CYS A 361 -23.10 16.08 8.21
CA CYS A 361 -23.33 17.35 8.89
C CYS A 361 -22.02 18.12 9.13
N SER A 362 -20.99 17.45 9.64
CA SER A 362 -19.64 18.05 9.81
C SER A 362 -19.02 18.47 8.47
N LEU A 363 -19.27 17.70 7.40
CA LEU A 363 -18.80 18.03 6.06
C LEU A 363 -19.54 19.24 5.47
N ALA A 364 -20.86 19.33 5.66
CA ALA A 364 -21.67 20.44 5.17
C ALA A 364 -21.29 21.78 5.83
N THR A 365 -21.08 21.78 7.15
CA THR A 365 -20.59 22.96 7.89
C THR A 365 -19.19 23.36 7.42
N LYS A 366 -18.27 22.40 7.24
CA LYS A 366 -16.92 22.68 6.71
C LYS A 366 -16.93 23.26 5.29
N ILE A 367 -17.78 22.75 4.40
CA ILE A 367 -17.94 23.30 3.04
C ILE A 367 -18.50 24.73 3.10
N GLN A 368 -19.48 25.02 3.97
CA GLN A 368 -20.01 26.38 4.14
C GLN A 368 -18.94 27.35 4.66
N GLU A 369 -18.12 26.92 5.63
CA GLU A 369 -17.01 27.71 6.16
C GLU A 369 -15.96 28.02 5.09
N LEU A 370 -15.53 27.03 4.30
CA LEU A 370 -14.61 27.24 3.18
C LEU A 370 -15.21 28.17 2.11
N LYS A 371 -16.51 28.06 1.82
CA LYS A 371 -17.20 28.99 0.90
C LYS A 371 -17.20 30.43 1.41
N LYS A 372 -17.36 30.65 2.72
CA LYS A 372 -17.25 31.99 3.32
C LYS A 372 -15.83 32.55 3.19
N ARG A 373 -14.79 31.77 3.51
CA ARG A 373 -13.39 32.18 3.36
C ARG A 373 -13.01 32.53 1.92
N LEU A 374 -13.50 31.75 0.96
CA LEU A 374 -13.34 32.04 -0.46
C LEU A 374 -14.06 33.33 -0.87
N ALA A 375 -15.28 33.58 -0.37
CA ALA A 375 -16.01 34.83 -0.59
C ALA A 375 -15.32 36.05 0.06
N ASN A 376 -14.60 35.85 1.17
CA ASN A 376 -13.77 36.87 1.82
C ASN A 376 -12.46 37.17 1.08
N GLY A 377 -12.15 36.48 -0.03
CA GLY A 377 -10.98 36.74 -0.88
C GLY A 377 -9.74 35.88 -0.60
N GLU A 378 -9.83 34.82 0.21
CA GLU A 378 -8.69 33.94 0.54
C GLU A 378 -8.21 33.04 -0.63
N THR A 379 -8.62 33.31 -1.87
CA THR A 379 -8.37 32.48 -3.07
C THR A 379 -6.93 32.46 -3.56
N GLY A 380 -6.11 33.46 -3.24
CA GLY A 380 -4.77 33.65 -3.81
C GLY A 380 -3.59 33.21 -2.95
N ASN A 381 -3.79 32.96 -1.65
CA ASN A 381 -2.71 32.84 -0.66
C ASN A 381 -2.27 31.39 -0.40
N VAL A 382 -1.85 30.69 -1.46
CA VAL A 382 -1.31 29.31 -1.37
C VAL A 382 0.06 29.34 -0.71
N ASP A 383 0.25 28.53 0.33
CA ASP A 383 1.53 28.36 1.01
C ASP A 383 2.47 27.46 0.20
N TYR A 384 3.24 28.09 -0.68
CA TYR A 384 4.23 27.41 -1.51
C TYR A 384 5.46 26.92 -0.72
N TYR A 385 5.76 27.49 0.46
CA TYR A 385 6.82 26.99 1.33
C TYR A 385 6.41 25.61 1.87
N ALA A 386 5.19 25.48 2.40
CA ALA A 386 4.62 24.21 2.86
C ALA A 386 4.46 23.19 1.72
N LEU A 387 4.07 23.62 0.51
CA LEU A 387 3.97 22.71 -0.66
C LEU A 387 5.33 22.10 -1.05
N ILE A 388 6.39 22.92 -1.10
CA ILE A 388 7.73 22.48 -1.53
C ILE A 388 8.50 21.81 -0.37
N GLY A 389 8.08 22.04 0.88
CA GLY A 389 8.73 21.50 2.08
C GLY A 389 9.93 22.34 2.56
N LEU A 390 9.86 23.66 2.37
CA LEU A 390 10.91 24.61 2.75
C LEU A 390 10.45 25.48 3.93
N LYS A 391 11.43 26.05 4.65
CA LYS A 391 11.18 27.06 5.68
C LYS A 391 11.13 28.46 5.04
N TRP A 392 10.42 29.37 5.68
CA TRP A 392 10.44 30.79 5.32
C TRP A 392 11.88 31.36 5.45
N GLY A 393 12.28 32.25 4.55
CA GLY A 393 13.65 32.78 4.46
C GLY A 393 14.69 31.76 3.97
N CYS A 394 14.28 30.72 3.23
CA CYS A 394 15.23 29.77 2.63
C CYS A 394 16.12 30.42 1.57
N SER A 395 17.33 29.89 1.42
CA SER A 395 18.26 30.40 0.40
C SER A 395 17.79 30.00 -1.01
N ARG A 396 18.14 30.83 -2.00
CA ARG A 396 17.88 30.56 -3.41
C ARG A 396 18.35 29.17 -3.87
N SER A 397 19.53 28.72 -3.40
CA SER A 397 20.10 27.42 -3.78
C SER A 397 19.41 26.23 -3.10
N GLU A 398 18.73 26.42 -1.97
CA GLU A 398 17.84 25.41 -1.38
C GLU A 398 16.56 25.27 -2.19
N LEU A 399 15.96 26.39 -2.60
CA LEU A 399 14.77 26.40 -3.44
C LEU A 399 15.03 25.77 -4.82
N GLU A 400 16.11 26.13 -5.50
CA GLU A 400 16.51 25.55 -6.79
C GLU A 400 16.72 24.02 -6.70
N ARG A 401 17.37 23.53 -5.62
CA ARG A 401 17.55 22.08 -5.38
C ARG A 401 16.25 21.35 -5.07
N ALA A 402 15.41 21.89 -4.19
CA ALA A 402 14.13 21.29 -3.83
C ALA A 402 13.19 21.22 -5.04
N HIS A 403 13.13 22.31 -5.82
CA HIS A 403 12.36 22.36 -7.05
C HIS A 403 12.83 21.34 -8.09
N LEU A 404 14.14 21.19 -8.30
CA LEU A 404 14.71 20.18 -9.21
C LEU A 404 14.30 18.76 -8.80
N LEU A 405 14.42 18.42 -7.51
CA LEU A 405 14.04 17.11 -6.98
C LEU A 405 12.55 16.81 -7.18
N LEU A 406 11.66 17.75 -6.84
CA LEU A 406 10.22 17.58 -7.06
C LEU A 406 9.88 17.46 -8.54
N THR A 407 10.46 18.31 -9.39
CA THR A 407 10.24 18.31 -10.84
C THR A 407 10.68 16.97 -11.48
N LEU A 408 11.82 16.41 -11.07
CA LEU A 408 12.31 15.11 -11.58
C LEU A 408 11.45 13.91 -11.14
N ARG A 409 10.81 13.99 -9.97
CA ARG A 409 9.94 12.95 -9.40
C ARG A 409 8.50 13.01 -9.89
N HIS A 410 7.96 14.21 -10.10
CA HIS A 410 6.57 14.46 -10.44
C HIS A 410 6.35 14.85 -11.91
N LYS A 411 7.30 14.56 -12.81
CA LYS A 411 7.11 14.73 -14.27
C LYS A 411 5.81 14.05 -14.72
N PRO A 412 4.95 14.74 -15.51
CA PRO A 412 3.68 14.18 -15.97
C PRO A 412 3.88 12.90 -16.80
N ASP A 413 4.96 12.80 -17.58
CA ASP A 413 5.28 11.63 -18.41
C ASP A 413 5.49 10.36 -17.57
N LYS A 414 6.02 10.49 -16.34
CA LYS A 414 6.24 9.37 -15.42
C LYS A 414 4.97 8.99 -14.64
N SER A 415 3.90 9.77 -14.74
CA SER A 415 2.68 9.57 -13.95
C SER A 415 1.98 8.24 -14.22
N THR A 416 2.08 7.70 -15.44
CA THR A 416 1.48 6.41 -15.83
C THR A 416 2.32 5.19 -15.46
N SER A 417 3.61 5.35 -15.12
CA SER A 417 4.56 4.24 -14.89
C SER A 417 4.22 3.30 -13.72
N PHE A 418 3.20 3.62 -12.91
CA PHE A 418 2.69 2.70 -11.90
C PHE A 418 1.60 1.77 -12.42
N VAL A 419 0.91 2.15 -13.51
CA VAL A 419 -0.18 1.36 -14.12
C VAL A 419 0.36 0.03 -14.65
N GLU A 420 1.57 0.03 -15.22
CA GLU A 420 2.30 -1.18 -15.64
C GLU A 420 2.61 -2.16 -14.49
N ARG A 421 2.56 -1.68 -13.23
CA ARG A 421 2.79 -2.48 -12.01
C ARG A 421 1.50 -2.86 -11.29
N CYS A 422 0.34 -2.45 -11.81
CA CYS A 422 -0.96 -2.78 -11.25
C CYS A 422 -1.60 -3.94 -12.02
N GLU A 423 -1.96 -5.00 -11.31
CA GLU A 423 -2.83 -6.03 -11.86
C GLU A 423 -4.29 -5.55 -11.80
N PHE A 424 -4.87 -5.31 -12.97
CA PHE A 424 -6.28 -4.94 -13.11
C PHE A 424 -7.16 -6.20 -13.20
N ALA A 425 -8.35 -6.14 -12.61
CA ALA A 425 -9.34 -7.21 -12.71
C ALA A 425 -10.04 -7.20 -14.09
N ASP A 426 -10.43 -6.01 -14.56
CA ASP A 426 -11.16 -5.81 -15.82
C ASP A 426 -10.29 -5.02 -16.81
N GLU A 427 -10.37 -5.34 -18.11
CA GLU A 427 -9.48 -4.72 -19.11
C GLU A 427 -9.92 -3.32 -19.58
N GLN A 428 -11.19 -2.94 -19.38
CA GLN A 428 -11.75 -1.71 -19.95
C GLN A 428 -11.38 -0.41 -19.21
N ASP A 429 -10.72 -0.48 -18.05
CA ASP A 429 -10.43 0.69 -17.21
C ASP A 429 -8.98 1.22 -17.28
N VAL A 430 -8.06 0.51 -17.92
CA VAL A 430 -6.61 0.81 -17.83
C VAL A 430 -6.27 2.20 -18.38
N ASP A 431 -6.87 2.61 -19.50
CA ASP A 431 -6.59 3.91 -20.11
C ASP A 431 -7.32 5.05 -19.37
N SER A 432 -8.52 4.81 -18.83
CA SER A 432 -9.22 5.79 -17.97
C SER A 432 -8.40 6.10 -16.70
N VAL A 433 -7.75 5.09 -16.12
CA VAL A 433 -6.80 5.23 -15.01
C VAL A 433 -5.56 6.04 -15.42
N LYS A 434 -4.96 5.75 -16.59
CA LYS A 434 -3.82 6.54 -17.12
C LYS A 434 -4.19 8.00 -17.35
N ASP A 435 -5.37 8.30 -17.87
CA ASP A 435 -5.84 9.65 -18.14
C ASP A 435 -6.04 10.45 -16.84
N ARG A 436 -6.72 9.86 -15.84
CA ARG A 436 -6.87 10.44 -14.50
C ARG A 436 -5.51 10.69 -13.83
N ALA A 437 -4.57 9.75 -13.95
CA ALA A 437 -3.21 9.90 -13.43
C ALA A 437 -2.43 11.03 -14.13
N ARG A 438 -2.49 11.12 -15.46
CA ARG A 438 -1.84 12.19 -16.24
C ARG A 438 -2.40 13.56 -15.88
N MET A 439 -3.72 13.70 -15.82
CA MET A 439 -4.37 14.98 -15.50
C MET A 439 -4.03 15.46 -14.08
N SER A 440 -4.19 14.60 -13.08
CA SER A 440 -3.91 14.94 -11.68
C SER A 440 -2.43 15.19 -11.39
N ALA A 441 -1.52 14.48 -12.07
CA ALA A 441 -0.08 14.76 -12.00
C ALA A 441 0.28 16.11 -12.66
N LEU A 442 -0.34 16.44 -13.79
CA LEU A 442 -0.12 17.72 -14.49
C LEU A 442 -0.56 18.92 -13.64
N LEU A 443 -1.69 18.81 -12.93
CA LEU A 443 -2.16 19.85 -12.00
C LEU A 443 -1.16 20.08 -10.86
N LEU A 444 -0.71 19.01 -10.19
CA LEU A 444 0.32 19.10 -9.14
C LEU A 444 1.63 19.68 -9.68
N TYR A 445 2.08 19.24 -10.87
CA TYR A 445 3.28 19.75 -11.51
C TYR A 445 3.19 21.27 -11.77
N ARG A 446 2.06 21.75 -12.33
CA ARG A 446 1.81 23.18 -12.54
C ARG A 446 1.79 23.97 -11.23
N MET A 447 1.21 23.40 -10.16
CA MET A 447 1.20 24.01 -8.83
C MET A 447 2.63 24.18 -8.26
N ILE A 448 3.49 23.17 -8.40
CA ILE A 448 4.91 23.22 -8.00
C ILE A 448 5.69 24.26 -8.83
N GLN A 449 5.45 24.33 -10.14
CA GLN A 449 6.07 25.32 -11.03
C GLN A 449 5.66 26.76 -10.66
N ARG A 450 4.37 26.99 -10.40
CA ARG A 450 3.86 28.30 -9.93
C ARG A 450 4.46 28.68 -8.58
N GLY A 451 4.57 27.73 -7.66
CA GLY A 451 5.16 27.95 -6.34
C GLY A 451 6.64 28.33 -6.41
N TYR A 452 7.43 27.62 -7.23
CA TYR A 452 8.82 27.99 -7.48
C TYR A 452 8.95 29.40 -8.05
N GLY A 453 8.16 29.76 -9.07
CA GLY A 453 8.17 31.12 -9.62
C GLY A 453 7.84 32.20 -8.57
N SER A 454 6.85 31.93 -7.71
CA SER A 454 6.45 32.84 -6.64
C SER A 454 7.55 33.01 -5.57
N LEU A 455 8.13 31.91 -5.08
CA LEU A 455 9.17 31.95 -4.05
C LEU A 455 10.50 32.52 -4.58
N MET A 456 10.83 32.28 -5.84
CA MET A 456 12.01 32.88 -6.50
C MET A 456 11.87 34.39 -6.68
N ALA A 457 10.64 34.93 -6.76
CA ALA A 457 10.41 36.37 -6.76
C ALA A 457 10.62 36.93 -5.34
N THR A 458 9.96 36.36 -4.32
CA THR A 458 10.08 36.86 -2.94
C THR A 458 11.52 36.83 -2.41
N ILE A 459 12.28 35.76 -2.69
CA ILE A 459 13.69 35.67 -2.28
C ILE A 459 14.54 36.75 -2.97
N LYS A 460 14.30 37.06 -4.25
CA LYS A 460 15.03 38.14 -4.96
C LYS A 460 14.70 39.52 -4.40
N ASP A 461 13.45 39.75 -4.05
CA ASP A 461 13.00 41.02 -3.46
C ASP A 461 13.58 41.20 -2.03
N GLU A 462 13.63 40.11 -1.24
CA GLU A 462 14.31 40.07 0.06
C GLU A 462 15.83 40.30 -0.08
N GLU A 463 16.51 39.62 -1.02
CA GLU A 463 17.94 39.84 -1.34
C GLU A 463 18.22 41.29 -1.77
N ALA A 464 17.32 41.90 -2.56
CA ALA A 464 17.43 43.27 -3.01
C ALA A 464 17.23 44.28 -1.86
N ALA A 465 16.21 44.08 -1.03
CA ALA A 465 15.95 44.91 0.16
C ALA A 465 17.11 44.83 1.16
N GLU A 466 17.66 43.63 1.38
CA GLU A 466 18.80 43.40 2.27
C GLU A 466 20.08 44.07 1.71
N LYS A 467 20.28 44.05 0.39
CA LYS A 467 21.35 44.81 -0.28
C LYS A 467 21.18 46.32 -0.16
N GLN A 468 19.94 46.83 -0.18
CA GLN A 468 19.65 48.25 0.08
C GLN A 468 19.92 48.64 1.54
N ARG A 469 19.48 47.82 2.51
CA ARG A 469 19.78 48.01 3.94
C ARG A 469 21.28 48.07 4.22
N LYS A 470 22.05 47.15 3.64
CA LYS A 470 23.53 47.12 3.76
C LYS A 470 24.18 48.38 3.17
N LYS A 471 23.69 48.88 2.03
CA LYS A 471 24.15 50.17 1.46
C LYS A 471 23.82 51.36 2.37
N ALA A 472 22.61 51.41 2.93
CA ALA A 472 22.20 52.47 3.84
C ALA A 472 23.02 52.45 5.15
N ALA A 473 23.26 51.27 5.72
CA ALA A 473 24.11 51.10 6.90
C ALA A 473 25.57 51.54 6.63
N ALA A 474 26.15 51.16 5.49
CA ALA A 474 27.49 51.61 5.10
C ALA A 474 27.57 53.13 4.90
N ALA A 475 26.53 53.75 4.30
CA ALA A 475 26.46 55.20 4.15
C ALA A 475 26.37 55.92 5.51
N LEU A 476 25.58 55.38 6.46
CA LEU A 476 25.51 55.90 7.83
C LEU A 476 26.85 55.77 8.57
N GLN A 477 27.57 54.66 8.42
CA GLN A 477 28.90 54.47 9.00
C GLN A 477 29.93 55.47 8.45
N LEU A 478 29.95 55.69 7.13
CA LEU A 478 30.81 56.70 6.51
C LEU A 478 30.49 58.12 7.00
N MET A 479 29.19 58.45 7.14
CA MET A 479 28.76 59.73 7.69
C MET A 479 29.18 59.90 9.16
N GLN A 480 29.08 58.85 9.99
CA GLN A 480 29.56 58.86 11.37
C GLN A 480 31.09 59.06 11.45
N GLN A 481 31.86 58.39 10.59
CA GLN A 481 33.32 58.60 10.50
C GLN A 481 33.68 60.02 10.08
N GLN A 482 32.97 60.62 9.12
CA GLN A 482 33.16 62.03 8.74
C GLN A 482 32.82 63.00 9.89
N VAL A 483 31.77 62.72 10.67
CA VAL A 483 31.43 63.54 11.84
C VAL A 483 32.49 63.42 12.93
N GLN A 484 33.06 62.24 13.17
CA GLN A 484 34.17 62.05 14.10
C GLN A 484 35.43 62.80 13.66
N LEU A 485 35.85 62.64 12.39
CA LEU A 485 36.99 63.38 11.81
C LEU A 485 36.80 64.91 11.88
N ASN A 486 35.59 65.41 11.63
CA ASN A 486 35.30 66.84 11.76
C ASN A 486 35.31 67.32 13.22
N GLN A 487 34.90 66.49 14.18
CA GLN A 487 35.00 66.82 15.62
C GLN A 487 36.46 66.87 16.08
N GLU A 488 37.33 65.98 15.58
CA GLU A 488 38.78 66.02 15.85
C GLU A 488 39.45 67.24 15.21
N GLN A 489 39.01 67.68 14.03
CA GLN A 489 39.54 68.89 13.37
C GLN A 489 39.01 70.22 13.94
N LEU A 490 37.87 70.21 14.65
CA LEU A 490 37.27 71.41 15.28
C LEU A 490 37.80 71.71 16.69
N GLN A 491 38.86 71.03 17.15
CA GLN A 491 39.65 71.47 18.31
C GLN A 491 41.06 72.01 17.95
N PRO A 492 41.16 73.23 17.40
CA PRO A 492 42.35 74.07 17.58
C PRO A 492 42.13 75.15 18.65
N SER A 493 43.14 75.31 19.52
CA SER A 493 43.34 76.46 20.44
C SER A 493 42.27 76.76 21.52
N ARG A 494 42.28 75.99 22.62
CA ARG A 494 41.97 76.56 23.95
C ARG A 494 42.67 75.86 25.13
N THR A 495 43.99 75.71 25.03
CA THR A 495 44.85 75.16 26.09
C THR A 495 46.13 75.98 26.28
N GLU A 496 45.97 77.26 26.64
CA GLU A 496 46.97 77.98 27.43
C GLU A 496 46.24 78.75 28.55
N SER A 497 46.96 79.02 29.65
CA SER A 497 46.52 79.69 30.89
C SER A 497 45.41 79.05 31.74
N PHE A 498 45.67 77.84 32.25
CA PHE A 498 45.44 77.56 33.69
C PHE A 498 46.45 76.52 34.21
N ILE A 499 47.70 76.97 34.35
CA ILE A 499 48.74 76.23 35.10
C ILE A 499 49.05 77.02 36.38
N THR A 500 49.06 76.26 37.47
CA THR A 500 49.49 76.53 38.86
C THR A 500 48.38 76.94 39.84
N VAL A 501 48.19 76.29 41.01
CA VAL A 501 49.03 75.30 41.74
C VAL A 501 48.17 74.14 42.30
N SER A 502 48.82 72.97 42.46
CA SER A 502 48.48 71.81 43.32
C SER A 502 47.74 70.63 42.65
N MET A 503 48.16 69.37 42.86
CA MET A 503 49.50 68.80 43.15
C MET A 503 49.38 67.27 43.04
N GLN A 504 50.44 66.55 42.60
CA GLN A 504 50.72 65.12 42.92
C GLN A 504 49.64 64.08 42.50
N GLN A 505 49.84 62.97 41.79
CA GLN A 505 50.96 62.11 41.32
C GLN A 505 50.40 61.26 40.14
N VAL A 506 51.14 60.62 39.23
CA VAL A 506 52.57 60.61 38.87
C VAL A 506 52.72 60.13 37.41
N GLN A 507 53.79 60.55 36.73
CA GLN A 507 54.42 59.81 35.63
C GLN A 507 55.93 60.02 35.70
N GLN A 508 56.71 58.94 35.60
CA GLN A 508 58.14 58.80 35.26
C GLN A 508 58.52 57.34 35.64
N ILE A 509 59.35 56.58 34.93
CA ILE A 509 60.07 56.84 33.66
C ILE A 509 60.36 55.50 32.95
N GLN A 510 60.80 55.56 31.70
CA GLN A 510 61.39 54.44 30.93
C GLN A 510 62.44 53.65 31.74
N GLU A 511 62.49 52.31 31.61
CA GLU A 511 63.59 51.64 30.89
C GLU A 511 63.48 50.09 30.81
N LEU A 512 64.13 49.60 29.75
CA LEU A 512 64.50 48.24 29.36
C LEU A 512 64.42 47.08 30.40
N LYS A 513 63.67 46.03 30.00
CA LYS A 513 64.01 44.59 30.10
C LYS A 513 64.57 44.05 31.45
N GLN A 514 63.73 43.33 32.23
CA GLN A 514 63.72 41.84 32.28
C GLN A 514 62.83 41.24 33.41
N SER A 515 62.36 40.01 33.12
CA SER A 515 61.99 38.92 34.06
C SER A 515 60.58 38.84 34.68
N ARG A 516 60.01 37.62 34.59
CA ARG A 516 58.94 36.97 35.39
C ARG A 516 57.51 37.57 35.27
N ALA A 517 56.48 36.84 34.82
CA ALA A 517 55.80 35.66 35.41
C ALA A 517 55.34 35.95 36.86
N GLU A 518 54.07 35.74 37.27
CA GLU A 518 53.07 34.74 36.85
C GLU A 518 51.63 35.12 37.31
N ILE A 519 50.60 34.57 36.66
CA ILE A 519 49.26 34.18 37.21
C ILE A 519 48.31 35.29 37.76
N LEU A 520 47.29 35.66 36.98
CA LEU A 520 45.91 35.13 37.14
C LEU A 520 45.08 35.42 35.88
N ASP A 521 44.26 34.44 35.49
CA ASP A 521 43.54 34.36 34.22
C ASP A 521 42.02 34.55 34.43
N SER A 522 41.38 35.31 33.53
CA SER A 522 39.93 35.30 33.35
C SER A 522 39.58 35.60 31.88
N ASP A 523 39.98 34.69 30.99
CA ASP A 523 39.78 34.81 29.55
C ASP A 523 38.31 34.91 29.12
N MET A 524 37.97 36.02 28.45
CA MET A 524 36.79 36.16 27.61
C MET A 524 37.15 37.11 26.45
N CYS A 525 37.61 36.55 25.34
CA CYS A 525 37.87 37.33 24.13
C CYS A 525 37.42 36.61 22.85
N ASN A 526 36.74 37.36 21.98
CA ASN A 526 36.62 37.04 20.56
C ASN A 526 37.99 37.23 19.87
N THR A 527 38.23 36.57 18.75
CA THR A 527 38.90 37.26 17.62
C THR A 527 38.60 36.61 16.28
N ASN A 528 38.77 37.39 15.22
CA ASN A 528 38.24 37.11 13.90
C ASN A 528 39.17 36.28 13.01
N VAL A 529 38.58 35.26 12.38
CA VAL A 529 38.77 34.79 10.99
C VAL A 529 39.86 35.48 10.14
N THR A 530 40.75 34.68 9.53
CA THR A 530 40.86 34.62 8.05
C THR A 530 41.49 33.32 7.51
N ASN A 531 40.66 32.57 6.78
CA ASN A 531 40.94 31.77 5.59
C ASN A 531 42.11 30.76 5.54
N ALA A 532 41.80 29.50 5.84
CA ALA A 532 42.18 28.36 4.98
C ALA A 532 41.10 27.26 5.02
N THR A 533 40.81 26.64 3.87
CA THR A 533 39.59 25.84 3.64
C THR A 533 39.77 24.34 3.85
N VAL A 534 39.12 23.73 4.85
CA VAL A 534 38.56 22.35 4.78
C VAL A 534 37.33 22.24 5.69
N PHE A 535 36.14 22.03 5.11
CA PHE A 535 34.90 21.77 5.86
C PHE A 535 34.82 20.29 6.25
N LYS A 536 35.22 19.91 7.47
CA LYS A 536 34.90 18.58 8.04
C LYS A 536 33.53 18.62 8.72
N GLY A 537 32.52 18.04 8.08
CA GLY A 537 31.15 18.00 8.56
C GLY A 537 30.98 17.22 9.87
N ALA A 538 29.91 17.54 10.61
CA ALA A 538 29.61 17.00 11.94
C ALA A 538 29.58 15.46 12.02
N PHE A 539 29.24 14.79 10.92
CA PHE A 539 29.22 13.33 10.76
C PHE A 539 30.54 12.64 11.19
N CYS A 540 31.68 13.31 11.01
CA CYS A 540 32.99 12.75 11.37
C CYS A 540 33.31 12.82 12.87
N ARG A 541 32.61 13.66 13.66
CA ARG A 541 32.83 13.73 15.13
C ARG A 541 32.13 12.58 15.85
N GLU A 542 30.93 12.20 15.42
CA GLU A 542 30.15 11.12 16.04
C GLU A 542 30.80 9.74 15.82
N LEU A 543 31.36 9.47 14.64
CA LEU A 543 32.06 8.21 14.37
C LEU A 543 33.37 8.05 15.17
N ALA A 544 34.06 9.14 15.52
CA ALA A 544 35.22 9.09 16.41
C ALA A 544 34.81 8.74 17.86
N ILE A 545 33.64 9.19 18.30
CA ILE A 545 33.05 8.83 19.60
C ILE A 545 32.65 7.34 19.61
N VAL A 546 32.07 6.83 18.51
CA VAL A 546 31.77 5.39 18.36
C VAL A 546 33.04 4.54 18.38
N GLY A 547 34.13 4.97 17.74
CA GLY A 547 35.42 4.28 17.80
C GLY A 547 35.99 4.18 19.22
N ASN A 548 35.87 5.25 20.01
CA ASN A 548 36.31 5.27 21.42
C ASN A 548 35.37 4.51 22.37
N LEU A 549 34.09 4.33 22.02
CA LEU A 549 33.17 3.46 22.77
C LEU A 549 33.46 1.98 22.53
N LEU A 550 33.88 1.59 21.32
CA LEU A 550 34.20 0.21 20.99
C LEU A 550 35.54 -0.26 21.60
N SER A 551 36.49 0.64 21.85
CA SER A 551 37.76 0.31 22.53
C SER A 551 37.61 0.05 24.03
N GLN A 552 36.53 0.51 24.67
CA GLN A 552 36.24 0.18 26.07
C GLN A 552 35.65 -1.23 26.25
N ALA A 553 35.26 -1.91 25.16
CA ALA A 553 34.69 -3.26 25.17
C ALA A 553 35.74 -4.36 24.82
N GLY A 554 36.83 -4.42 25.58
CA GLY A 554 37.66 -5.63 25.70
C GLY A 554 38.60 -6.02 24.54
N PHE A 555 38.70 -5.22 23.47
CA PHE A 555 39.63 -5.47 22.37
C PHE A 555 40.71 -4.36 22.27
N ASN A 556 41.87 -4.62 22.86
CA ASN A 556 43.01 -3.69 22.93
C ASN A 556 43.81 -3.56 21.61
N GLN A 557 43.16 -3.30 20.48
CA GLN A 557 43.82 -2.86 19.24
C GLN A 557 42.98 -1.80 18.51
N PRO A 558 43.55 -0.61 18.17
CA PRO A 558 42.84 0.40 17.41
C PRO A 558 42.68 -0.06 15.95
N ILE A 559 41.44 -0.24 15.50
CA ILE A 559 41.12 -0.63 14.11
C ILE A 559 41.35 0.58 13.18
N PRO A 560 42.29 0.52 12.22
CA PRO A 560 42.57 1.64 11.32
C PRO A 560 41.51 1.71 10.21
N VAL A 561 40.52 2.59 10.38
CA VAL A 561 39.54 2.89 9.33
C VAL A 561 40.20 3.70 8.22
N LYS A 562 40.45 3.09 7.06
CA LYS A 562 40.91 3.81 5.86
C LYS A 562 39.77 4.62 5.26
N TYR A 563 40.01 5.91 5.04
CA TYR A 563 39.06 6.82 4.38
C TYR A 563 39.35 6.87 2.88
N GLU A 564 38.49 6.23 2.07
CA GLU A 564 38.41 6.55 0.64
C GLU A 564 37.34 7.62 0.42
N ALA A 565 37.79 8.86 0.22
CA ALA A 565 36.92 9.98 -0.10
C ALA A 565 36.63 9.99 -1.61
N LEU A 566 35.47 9.43 -2.01
CA LEU A 566 34.93 9.64 -3.35
C LEU A 566 34.33 11.05 -3.44
N SER A 567 35.07 11.97 -4.06
CA SER A 567 34.58 13.28 -4.45
C SER A 567 33.99 13.26 -5.86
N CYS A 568 32.66 13.41 -5.96
CA CYS A 568 31.93 14.00 -7.09
C CYS A 568 30.49 14.30 -6.65
#